data_AF-A0A438DIJ3-F1
#
_entry.id   AF-A0A438DIJ3-F1
#
_cell.length_a   1.000
_cell.length_b   1.000
_cell.length_c   1.000
_cell.angle_alpha   90.00
_cell.angle_beta   90.00
_cell.angle_gamma   90.00
#
_symmetry.space_group_name_H-M   'P 1'
#
loop_
_entity.id
_entity.type
_entity.pdbx_description
1 polymer ?
#
loop_
_entity_poly.entity_id
_entity_poly.type
_entity_poly.pdbx_seq_one_letter_code
_entity_poly.pdbx_strand_id
1 'polypeptide(L)'
;MLWVDKYRPKTLDNLIVHDDVAQNLKKLVTEQDCPHLLFYGPPGSGKKTLIMAILRQMFGPSADKVKVENKTWKIDAGTRTIDLELTTLSSTHHMELNPGMQAFRIDTLFKR
;
A
#
# COMPACT_ATOMS: atom_id res chain seq x y z
N MET A 1 -3.76 -22.08 1.15
CA MET A 1 -3.67 -20.71 1.70
C MET A 1 -2.77 -20.76 2.93
N LEU A 2 -1.75 -19.89 3.02
CA LEU A 2 -0.80 -19.91 4.13
C LEU A 2 -1.45 -19.34 5.41
N TRP A 3 -1.01 -19.80 6.59
CA TRP A 3 -1.55 -19.31 7.88
C TRP A 3 -1.33 -17.81 8.05
N VAL A 4 -0.20 -17.30 7.56
CA VAL A 4 0.10 -15.86 7.57
C VAL A 4 -0.96 -15.03 6.83
N ASP A 5 -1.54 -15.55 5.76
CA ASP A 5 -2.58 -14.84 5.01
C ASP A 5 -3.96 -15.01 5.66
N LYS A 6 -4.20 -16.18 6.27
CA LYS A 6 -5.45 -16.45 6.99
C LYS A 6 -5.62 -15.56 8.22
N TYR A 7 -4.54 -15.34 8.97
CA TYR A 7 -4.55 -14.57 10.23
C TYR A 7 -4.07 -13.13 10.06
N ARG A 8 -3.84 -12.65 8.83
CA ARG A 8 -3.46 -11.26 8.59
C ARG A 8 -4.56 -10.32 9.10
N PRO A 9 -4.26 -9.40 10.03
CA PRO A 9 -5.20 -8.37 10.47
C PRO A 9 -5.75 -7.58 9.28
N LYS A 10 -7.07 -7.32 9.30
CA LYS A 10 -7.77 -6.59 8.23
C LYS A 10 -8.23 -5.20 8.65
N THR A 11 -8.27 -4.92 9.95
CA THR A 11 -8.74 -3.67 10.54
C THR A 11 -7.66 -3.11 11.45
N LEU A 12 -7.66 -1.78 11.63
CA LEU A 12 -6.74 -1.11 12.53
C LEU A 12 -6.87 -1.61 13.98
N ASP A 13 -8.09 -1.97 14.40
CA ASP A 13 -8.36 -2.50 15.75
C ASP A 13 -7.81 -3.91 15.99
N ASN A 14 -7.54 -4.67 14.92
CA ASN A 14 -7.02 -6.04 15.03
C ASN A 14 -5.49 -6.09 14.91
N LEU A 15 -4.82 -4.95 14.79
CA LEU A 15 -3.36 -4.87 14.76
C LEU A 15 -2.81 -5.00 16.18
N ILE A 16 -2.14 -6.13 16.43
CA ILE A 16 -1.49 -6.41 17.72
C ILE A 16 -0.16 -5.63 17.84
N VAL A 17 0.44 -5.25 16.71
CA VAL A 17 1.72 -4.57 16.64
C VAL A 17 1.50 -3.10 16.29
N HIS A 18 2.21 -2.21 16.99
CA HIS A 18 2.14 -0.75 16.79
C HIS A 18 0.76 -0.13 17.11
N ASP A 19 0.13 -0.51 18.21
CA ASP A 19 -1.21 0.00 18.60
C ASP A 19 -1.26 1.53 18.64
N ASP A 20 -0.28 2.20 19.27
CA ASP A 20 -0.21 3.67 19.30
C ASP A 20 -0.24 4.31 17.90
N VAL A 21 0.48 3.70 16.96
CA VAL A 21 0.54 4.16 15.56
C VAL A 21 -0.80 3.89 14.87
N ALA A 22 -1.40 2.73 15.09
CA ALA A 22 -2.71 2.39 14.54
C ALA A 22 -3.80 3.34 15.04
N GLN A 23 -3.80 3.72 16.33
CA GLN A 23 -4.74 4.68 16.90
C GLN A 23 -4.55 6.09 16.31
N ASN A 24 -3.31 6.54 16.15
CA ASN A 24 -3.03 7.84 15.54
C ASN A 24 -3.46 7.88 14.08
N LEU A 25 -3.16 6.84 13.30
CA LEU A 25 -3.61 6.72 11.92
C LEU A 25 -5.13 6.66 11.81
N LYS A 26 -5.81 5.98 12.74
CA LYS A 26 -7.27 5.93 12.80
C LYS A 26 -7.87 7.32 12.98
N LYS A 27 -7.28 8.17 13.81
CA LYS A 27 -7.68 9.58 13.98
C LYS A 27 -7.50 10.38 12.69
N LEU A 28 -6.32 10.32 12.07
CA LEU A 28 -6.01 11.02 10.82
C LEU A 28 -6.99 10.64 9.69
N VAL A 29 -7.31 9.34 9.57
CA VAL A 29 -8.28 8.86 8.58
C VAL A 29 -9.70 9.35 8.88
N THR A 30 -10.09 9.37 10.16
CA THR A 30 -11.43 9.82 10.59
C THR A 30 -11.63 11.31 10.33
N GLU A 31 -10.57 12.11 10.50
CA GLU A 31 -10.55 13.54 10.24
C GLU A 31 -10.47 13.88 8.73
N GLN A 32 -10.33 12.86 7.86
CA GLN A 32 -10.11 12.99 6.41
C GLN A 32 -8.87 13.82 6.02
N ASP A 33 -7.98 14.09 6.98
CA ASP A 33 -6.73 14.82 6.79
C ASP A 33 -5.55 13.84 6.82
N CYS A 34 -5.51 12.94 5.84
CA CYS A 34 -4.43 11.97 5.72
C CYS A 34 -3.29 12.56 4.85
N PRO A 35 -2.12 12.89 5.43
CA PRO A 35 -0.98 13.35 4.66
C PRO A 35 -0.38 12.20 3.83
N HIS A 36 0.63 12.51 3.02
CA HIS A 36 1.46 11.47 2.40
C HIS A 36 2.26 10.73 3.47
N LEU A 37 2.07 9.42 3.55
CA LEU A 37 2.68 8.57 4.56
C LEU A 37 3.82 7.75 3.97
N LEU A 38 4.93 7.65 4.72
CA LEU A 38 6.06 6.79 4.41
C LEU A 38 6.21 5.71 5.50
N PHE A 39 6.04 4.45 5.12
CA PHE A 39 6.21 3.32 6.02
C PHE A 39 7.59 2.68 5.83
N TYR A 40 8.39 2.61 6.89
CA TYR A 40 9.72 2.00 6.87
C TYR A 40 9.93 1.06 8.08
N GLY A 41 10.85 0.11 7.95
CA GLY A 41 11.16 -0.87 9.00
C GLY A 41 11.57 -2.24 8.44
N PRO A 42 11.97 -3.19 9.30
CA PRO A 42 12.46 -4.51 8.89
C PRO A 42 11.39 -5.36 8.17
N PRO A 43 11.79 -6.34 7.34
CA PRO A 43 10.83 -7.26 6.72
C PRO A 43 10.00 -7.99 7.79
N GLY A 44 8.71 -8.19 7.53
CA GLY A 44 7.82 -8.83 8.50
C GLY A 44 7.23 -7.92 9.58
N SER A 45 7.62 -6.65 9.68
CA SER A 45 7.08 -5.69 10.67
C SER A 45 5.62 -5.25 10.45
N GLY A 46 4.87 -5.91 9.56
CA GLY A 46 3.46 -5.61 9.33
C GLY A 46 3.15 -4.34 8.52
N LYS A 47 4.13 -3.64 7.94
CA LYS A 47 3.91 -2.39 7.15
C LYS A 47 2.82 -2.51 6.10
N LYS A 48 2.92 -3.50 5.20
CA LYS A 48 1.92 -3.74 4.15
C LYS A 48 0.53 -4.04 4.74
N THR A 49 0.50 -4.77 5.85
CA THR A 49 -0.74 -5.06 6.58
C THR A 49 -1.37 -3.78 7.12
N LEU A 50 -0.57 -2.88 7.68
CA LEU A 50 -1.01 -1.59 8.20
C LEU A 50 -1.56 -0.71 7.07
N ILE A 51 -0.83 -0.59 5.96
CA ILE A 51 -1.26 0.15 4.76
C ILE A 51 -2.61 -0.37 4.25
N MET A 52 -2.77 -1.68 4.13
CA MET A 52 -4.03 -2.29 3.69
C MET A 52 -5.18 -2.07 4.70
N ALA A 53 -4.90 -2.09 6.00
CA ALA A 53 -5.89 -1.79 7.02
C ALA A 53 -6.38 -0.33 6.96
N ILE A 54 -5.47 0.63 6.73
CA ILE A 54 -5.80 2.05 6.50
C ILE A 54 -6.67 2.20 5.26
N LEU A 55 -6.25 1.60 4.15
CA LEU A 55 -6.99 1.59 2.89
C LEU A 55 -8.42 1.08 3.06
N ARG A 56 -8.57 -0.02 3.80
CA ARG A 56 -9.88 -0.60 4.11
C ARG A 56 -10.70 0.30 5.02
N GLN A 57 -10.07 1.02 5.94
CA GLN A 57 -10.75 2.00 6.80
C GLN A 57 -11.30 3.19 5.98
N MET A 58 -10.54 3.65 4.97
CA MET A 58 -10.93 4.78 4.11
C MET A 58 -11.96 4.40 3.04
N PHE A 59 -11.73 3.29 2.34
CA PHE A 59 -12.49 2.92 1.13
C PHE A 59 -13.31 1.64 1.29
N GLY A 60 -13.36 1.08 2.50
CA GLY A 60 -14.08 -0.15 2.78
C GLY A 60 -13.47 -1.40 2.14
N PRO A 61 -14.25 -2.51 2.07
CA PRO A 61 -13.80 -3.79 1.51
C PRO A 61 -13.44 -3.73 0.01
N SER A 62 -13.83 -2.68 -0.71
CA SER A 62 -13.44 -2.48 -2.12
C SER A 62 -11.96 -2.25 -2.30
N ALA A 63 -11.23 -1.82 -1.27
CA ALA A 63 -9.79 -1.69 -1.32
C ALA A 63 -9.11 -3.04 -1.62
N ASP A 64 -9.64 -4.15 -1.12
CA ASP A 64 -9.03 -5.48 -1.32
C ASP A 64 -9.08 -5.96 -2.79
N LYS A 65 -9.91 -5.32 -3.63
CA LYS A 65 -10.08 -5.68 -5.04
C LYS A 65 -9.01 -5.01 -5.89
N VAL A 66 -7.96 -5.76 -6.18
CA VAL A 66 -6.86 -5.35 -7.07
C VAL A 66 -6.81 -6.22 -8.33
N LYS A 67 -6.44 -5.61 -9.46
CA LYS A 67 -6.16 -6.26 -10.74
C LYS A 67 -4.67 -6.15 -11.05
N VAL A 68 -4.10 -7.22 -11.57
CA VAL A 68 -2.71 -7.23 -12.05
C VAL A 68 -2.68 -6.63 -13.44
N GLU A 69 -1.91 -5.57 -13.63
CA GLU A 69 -1.72 -4.92 -14.93
C GLU A 69 -0.21 -4.78 -15.19
N ASN A 70 0.24 -5.25 -16.36
CA ASN A 70 1.59 -4.99 -16.85
C ASN A 70 1.55 -3.71 -17.67
N LYS A 71 2.28 -2.71 -17.21
CA LYS A 71 2.31 -1.40 -17.86
C LYS A 71 3.74 -1.06 -18.28
N THR A 72 3.87 -0.68 -19.54
CA THR A 72 5.11 -0.16 -20.12
C THR A 72 5.01 1.36 -20.14
N TRP A 73 5.92 2.03 -19.44
CA TRP A 73 6.09 3.48 -19.52
C TRP A 73 7.33 3.82 -20.31
N LYS A 74 7.20 4.80 -21.19
CA LYS A 74 8.34 5.43 -21.83
C LYS A 74 8.63 6.71 -21.09
N ILE A 75 9.76 6.75 -20.39
CA ILE A 75 10.19 7.93 -19.63
C ILE A 75 11.30 8.59 -20.42
N ASP A 76 11.00 9.76 -20.98
CA ASP A 76 12.02 10.57 -21.66
C ASP A 76 12.87 11.31 -20.63
N ALA A 77 14.08 10.77 -20.38
CA ALA A 77 15.07 11.35 -19.48
C ALA A 77 16.08 12.22 -20.25
N GLY A 78 15.59 13.05 -21.18
CA GLY A 78 16.38 14.01 -21.97
C GLY A 78 17.35 13.40 -22.97
N THR A 79 18.41 12.73 -22.50
CA THR A 79 19.45 12.10 -23.33
C THR A 79 19.21 10.61 -23.60
N ARG A 80 18.24 10.00 -22.91
CA ARG A 80 17.84 8.60 -23.08
C ARG A 80 16.34 8.44 -22.83
N THR A 81 15.69 7.63 -23.65
CA THR A 81 14.34 7.13 -23.37
C THR A 81 14.49 5.84 -22.57
N ILE A 82 13.88 5.80 -21.39
CA ILE A 82 13.87 4.62 -20.51
C ILE A 82 12.52 3.94 -20.70
N ASP A 83 12.54 2.76 -21.30
CA ASP A 83 11.38 1.88 -21.35
C ASP A 83 11.33 1.08 -20.03
N LEU A 84 10.31 1.37 -19.23
CA LEU A 84 10.15 0.83 -17.89
C LEU A 84 8.90 -0.06 -17.90
N GLU A 85 9.11 -1.36 -17.74
CA GLU A 85 8.04 -2.34 -17.62
C GLU A 85 7.86 -2.71 -16.15
N LEU A 86 6.73 -2.33 -15.55
CA LEU A 86 6.39 -2.78 -14.19
C LEU A 86 5.05 -3.50 -14.18
N THR A 87 5.02 -4.58 -13.41
CA THR A 87 3.78 -5.17 -12.94
C THR A 87 3.23 -4.32 -11.81
N THR A 88 1.99 -3.87 -11.99
CA THR A 88 1.25 -3.08 -11.02
C THR A 88 0.04 -3.83 -10.51
N LEU A 89 -0.33 -3.57 -9.26
CA LEU A 89 -1.61 -3.99 -8.71
C LEU A 89 -2.50 -2.76 -8.61
N SER A 90 -3.52 -2.68 -9.46
CA SER A 90 -4.40 -1.53 -9.58
C SER A 90 -5.77 -1.84 -8.97
N SER A 91 -6.22 -1.00 -8.06
CA SER A 91 -7.59 -0.99 -7.52
C SER A 91 -8.31 0.27 -7.97
N THR A 92 -9.62 0.34 -7.71
CA THR A 92 -10.41 1.56 -7.88
C THR A 92 -9.86 2.72 -7.06
N HIS A 93 -9.24 2.43 -5.90
CA HIS A 93 -8.84 3.45 -4.92
C HIS A 93 -7.32 3.62 -4.76
N HIS A 94 -6.51 2.66 -5.21
CA HIS A 94 -5.05 2.71 -5.03
C HIS A 94 -4.31 1.92 -6.10
N MET A 95 -3.01 2.17 -6.21
CA MET A 95 -2.10 1.42 -7.06
C MET A 95 -0.88 1.01 -6.22
N GLU A 96 -0.59 -0.28 -6.16
CA GLU A 96 0.65 -0.81 -5.59
C GLU A 96 1.67 -1.01 -6.73
N LEU A 97 2.86 -0.47 -6.52
CA LEU A 97 3.99 -0.56 -7.43
C LEU A 97 5.10 -1.38 -6.78
N ASN A 98 5.58 -2.39 -7.50
CA ASN A 98 6.63 -3.28 -7.05
C ASN A 98 7.80 -3.24 -8.03
N PRO A 99 8.80 -2.37 -7.83
CA PRO A 99 9.96 -2.27 -8.72
C PRO A 99 11.01 -3.39 -8.54
N GLY A 100 10.65 -4.55 -7.95
CA GLY A 100 11.56 -5.69 -7.74
C GLY A 100 11.67 -6.15 -6.27
N MET A 101 12.36 -7.27 -6.05
CA MET A 101 12.37 -8.03 -4.77
C MET A 101 13.10 -7.38 -3.58
N GLN A 102 13.58 -6.14 -3.67
CA GLN A 102 14.29 -5.50 -2.55
C GLN A 102 13.47 -4.38 -1.88
N ALA A 103 12.93 -4.73 -0.72
CA ALA A 103 12.76 -3.97 0.54
C ALA A 103 12.13 -2.55 0.58
N PHE A 104 11.97 -1.82 -0.53
CA PHE A 104 11.37 -0.49 -0.53
C PHE A 104 10.12 -0.48 -1.41
N ARG A 105 8.99 -0.83 -0.79
CA ARG A 105 7.66 -0.58 -1.37
C ARG A 105 7.26 0.83 -0.98
N ILE A 106 7.40 1.75 -1.92
CA ILE A 106 6.73 3.05 -1.83
C ILE A 106 5.32 2.80 -2.34
N ASP A 107 4.40 2.50 -1.42
CA ASP A 107 2.98 2.45 -1.74
C ASP A 107 2.48 3.89 -1.83
N THR A 108 2.62 4.52 -3.00
CA THR A 108 2.02 5.82 -3.28
C THR A 108 0.52 5.66 -3.35
N LEU A 109 -0.11 5.78 -2.18
CA LEU A 109 -1.54 5.94 -2.03
C LEU A 109 -1.94 7.30 -2.57
N PHE A 110 -2.63 7.33 -3.70
CA PHE A 110 -3.75 8.22 -4.03
C PHE A 110 -3.95 8.21 -5.55
N LYS A 111 -5.05 7.61 -6.01
CA LYS A 111 -5.64 7.96 -7.30
C LYS A 111 -6.78 8.92 -6.97
N ARG A 112 -6.61 10.23 -7.25
CA ARG A 112 -7.74 11.15 -7.31
C ARG A 112 -8.68 10.72 -8.43
#